data_AF-A0A316L1N6-F1
#
_entry.id   AF-A0A316L1N6-F1
#
_cell.length_a   1.000
_cell.length_b   1.000
_cell.length_c   1.000
_cell.angle_alpha   90.00
_cell.angle_beta   90.00
_cell.angle_gamma   90.00
#
_symmetry.space_group_name_H-M   'P 1'
#
loop_
_entity.id
_entity.type
_entity.pdbx_description
1 polymer ?
#
loop_
_entity_poly.entity_id
_entity_poly.type
_entity_poly.pdbx_seq_one_letter_code
_entity_poly.pdbx_strand_id
1 'polypeptide(L)'
;MKTIYFLTTFLVPFALLAQYDFEPTAEHPFGLPNPKAPKELMDFAPMIGECNCKSETRNPDQTWAEPVDMIWRFKYIMNGMAIQDETLKKDETYSGSIRQFSPDSTRWYVHYYTTRTVSTTLRAWEGNKNEEGKIVLYSEQKAPNGIDGFYRLSFYDIDDKGFKWVGEWVDKTESVVFPTWRIDCSNGKISNTDEGEKSKIVAASRAFSTAYMNQDFDVMANSYTQDAKLIPLGIPIIEGREAIKARWEMGKETKILSHGMDASEINIIGDYAYDYGYYHGTSKKGEEPVSSWKGKYVVIWKKEGGDWKMYIDIWNRLKD
;
A
#
# COMPACT_ATOMS: atom_id res chain seq x y z
N MET A 1 -31.19 -17.84 -64.18
CA MET A 1 -30.34 -16.97 -63.33
C MET A 1 -30.21 -17.63 -61.97
N LYS A 2 -29.01 -18.13 -61.60
CA LYS A 2 -28.73 -18.70 -60.28
C LYS A 2 -28.11 -17.61 -59.41
N THR A 3 -28.82 -17.19 -58.37
CA THR A 3 -28.33 -16.21 -57.39
C THR A 3 -27.37 -16.91 -56.45
N ILE A 4 -26.09 -16.53 -56.49
CA ILE A 4 -25.05 -17.00 -55.59
C ILE A 4 -25.04 -16.07 -54.37
N TYR A 5 -25.33 -16.60 -53.19
CA TYR A 5 -25.17 -15.88 -51.93
C TYR A 5 -23.71 -15.99 -51.47
N PHE A 6 -23.02 -14.85 -51.43
CA PHE A 6 -21.69 -14.74 -50.83
C PHE A 6 -21.85 -14.62 -49.31
N LEU A 7 -21.56 -15.68 -48.57
CA LEU A 7 -21.45 -15.65 -47.12
C LEU A 7 -20.10 -15.00 -46.77
N THR A 8 -20.12 -13.74 -46.35
CA THR A 8 -18.93 -13.01 -45.90
C THR A 8 -18.68 -13.32 -44.43
N THR A 9 -17.73 -14.21 -44.16
CA THR A 9 -17.27 -14.51 -42.80
C THR A 9 -16.43 -13.33 -42.29
N PHE A 10 -16.97 -12.51 -41.39
CA PHE A 10 -16.21 -11.51 -40.67
C PHE A 10 -15.28 -12.20 -39.67
N LEU A 11 -14.01 -12.36 -40.03
CA LEU A 11 -12.94 -12.67 -39.07
C LEU A 11 -12.67 -11.40 -38.26
N VAL A 12 -13.27 -11.31 -37.08
CA VAL A 12 -12.93 -10.30 -36.08
C VAL A 12 -11.50 -10.61 -35.60
N PRO A 13 -10.53 -9.70 -35.76
CA PRO A 13 -9.21 -9.89 -35.17
C PRO A 13 -9.39 -9.76 -33.66
N PHE A 14 -9.31 -10.88 -32.94
CA PHE A 14 -9.05 -10.84 -31.51
C PHE A 14 -7.64 -10.24 -31.35
N ALA A 15 -7.59 -8.94 -31.09
CA ALA A 15 -6.39 -8.33 -30.55
C ALA A 15 -6.13 -9.01 -29.21
N LEU A 16 -5.17 -9.94 -29.17
CA LEU A 16 -4.59 -10.45 -27.94
C LEU A 16 -3.89 -9.26 -27.27
N LEU A 17 -4.63 -8.50 -26.47
CA LEU A 17 -4.01 -7.58 -25.52
C LEU A 17 -3.19 -8.44 -24.56
N ALA A 18 -1.90 -8.15 -24.42
CA ALA A 18 -1.08 -8.79 -23.40
C ALA A 18 -1.72 -8.53 -22.04
N GLN A 19 -2.14 -9.60 -21.37
CA GLN A 19 -2.78 -9.56 -20.07
C GLN A 19 -1.70 -9.50 -18.99
N TYR A 20 -1.47 -8.30 -18.46
CA TYR A 20 -0.60 -8.04 -17.31
C TYR A 20 -1.39 -8.12 -16.00
N ASP A 21 -2.28 -9.12 -15.90
CA ASP A 21 -3.30 -9.24 -14.85
C ASP A 21 -2.74 -9.38 -13.43
N PHE A 22 -1.43 -9.64 -13.30
CA PHE A 22 -0.75 -9.88 -12.03
C PHE A 22 0.33 -8.84 -11.70
N GLU A 23 0.55 -7.85 -12.58
CA GLU A 23 1.39 -6.69 -12.26
C GLU A 23 0.71 -5.83 -11.17
N PRO A 24 1.49 -5.04 -10.41
CA PRO A 24 0.94 -4.09 -9.46
C PRO A 24 -0.09 -3.14 -10.09
N THR A 25 -1.25 -3.01 -9.44
CA THR A 25 -2.31 -2.06 -9.79
C THR A 25 -2.65 -1.16 -8.60
N ALA A 26 -3.62 -0.26 -8.75
CA ALA A 26 -4.11 0.53 -7.63
C ALA A 26 -4.76 -0.37 -6.55
N GLU A 27 -5.51 -1.38 -6.97
CA GLU A 27 -6.21 -2.34 -6.10
C GLU A 27 -5.25 -3.37 -5.50
N HIS A 28 -4.18 -3.71 -6.22
CA HIS A 28 -3.16 -4.65 -5.81
C HIS A 28 -1.77 -4.00 -5.89
N PRO A 29 -1.42 -3.09 -4.97
CA PRO A 29 -0.21 -2.26 -5.06
C PRO A 29 1.11 -3.05 -5.02
N PHE A 30 1.06 -4.32 -4.62
CA PHE A 30 2.22 -5.23 -4.59
C PHE A 30 2.11 -6.37 -5.63
N GLY A 31 1.17 -6.27 -6.57
CA GLY A 31 0.87 -7.29 -7.57
C GLY A 31 0.21 -8.53 -6.98
N LEU A 32 -0.01 -9.53 -7.83
CA LEU A 32 -0.59 -10.81 -7.46
C LEU A 32 0.33 -11.96 -7.88
N PRO A 33 0.30 -13.12 -7.19
CA PRO A 33 1.02 -14.29 -7.66
C PRO A 33 0.36 -14.84 -8.93
N ASN A 34 1.14 -15.13 -9.95
CA ASN A 34 0.62 -15.73 -11.17
C ASN A 34 0.27 -17.22 -10.91
N PRO A 35 -0.93 -17.71 -11.24
CA PRO A 35 -1.31 -19.11 -11.07
C PRO A 35 -0.43 -20.10 -11.85
N LYS A 36 0.31 -19.63 -12.85
CA LYS A 36 1.25 -20.44 -13.64
C LYS A 36 2.69 -20.40 -13.10
N ALA A 37 2.97 -19.60 -12.08
CA ALA A 37 4.28 -19.55 -11.46
C ALA A 37 4.59 -20.86 -10.70
N PRO A 38 5.87 -21.19 -10.49
CA PRO A 38 6.26 -22.27 -9.58
C PRO A 38 5.62 -22.06 -8.20
N LYS A 39 5.17 -23.14 -7.55
CA LYS A 39 4.52 -23.08 -6.23
C LYS A 39 5.41 -22.42 -5.17
N GLU A 40 6.72 -22.55 -5.34
CA GLU A 40 7.75 -21.99 -4.47
C GLU A 40 7.68 -20.47 -4.42
N LEU A 41 7.11 -19.79 -5.44
CA LEU A 41 6.82 -18.35 -5.39
C LEU A 41 6.13 -17.94 -4.08
N MET A 42 5.29 -18.82 -3.54
CA MET A 42 4.56 -18.60 -2.29
C MET A 42 5.43 -18.64 -1.02
N ASP A 43 6.69 -19.06 -1.10
CA ASP A 43 7.64 -19.04 0.02
C ASP A 43 7.78 -17.64 0.62
N PHE A 44 7.71 -16.61 -0.22
CA PHE A 44 7.84 -15.21 0.15
C PHE A 44 6.49 -14.49 0.31
N ALA A 45 5.36 -15.16 0.06
CA ALA A 45 4.04 -14.54 0.10
C ALA A 45 3.73 -13.77 1.40
N PRO A 46 4.09 -14.27 2.61
CA PRO A 46 3.86 -13.51 3.85
C PRO A 46 4.61 -12.17 3.90
N MET A 47 5.72 -12.03 3.16
CA MET A 47 6.54 -10.82 3.14
C MET A 47 6.02 -9.77 2.16
N ILE A 48 5.25 -10.15 1.13
CA ILE A 48 4.68 -9.25 0.11
C ILE A 48 3.88 -8.12 0.78
N GLY A 49 4.22 -6.87 0.45
CA GLY A 49 3.75 -5.67 1.15
C GLY A 49 4.91 -4.87 1.73
N GLU A 50 4.63 -4.09 2.76
CA GLU A 50 5.63 -3.30 3.47
C GLU A 50 5.72 -3.69 4.94
N CYS A 51 6.93 -3.63 5.49
CA CYS A 51 7.18 -3.78 6.91
C CYS A 51 8.04 -2.61 7.42
N ASN A 52 7.67 -2.06 8.58
CA ASN A 52 8.58 -1.26 9.40
C ASN A 52 9.59 -2.18 10.06
N CYS A 53 10.87 -1.93 9.86
CA CYS A 53 11.95 -2.77 10.36
C CYS A 53 13.07 -1.95 11.02
N LYS A 54 13.86 -2.64 11.85
CA LYS A 54 15.10 -2.13 12.43
C LYS A 54 16.29 -2.86 11.83
N SER A 55 17.25 -2.12 11.29
CA SER A 55 18.46 -2.65 10.64
C SER A 55 19.69 -2.41 11.51
N GLU A 56 20.45 -3.44 11.83
CA GLU A 56 21.68 -3.33 12.63
C GLU A 56 22.84 -4.02 11.91
N THR A 57 23.93 -3.30 11.74
CA THR A 57 25.18 -3.85 11.17
C THR A 57 26.25 -3.96 12.23
N ARG A 58 27.23 -4.83 12.00
CA ARG A 58 28.30 -5.07 12.96
C ARG A 58 29.43 -4.07 12.77
N ASN A 59 29.88 -3.48 13.88
CA ASN A 59 31.02 -2.58 13.93
C ASN A 59 32.35 -3.34 13.81
N PRO A 60 33.47 -2.65 13.48
CA PRO A 60 34.80 -3.26 13.46
C PRO A 60 35.23 -3.90 14.79
N ASP A 61 34.72 -3.41 15.91
CA ASP A 61 34.95 -3.95 17.26
C ASP A 61 34.01 -5.12 17.63
N GLN A 62 33.23 -5.60 16.66
CA GLN A 62 32.26 -6.70 16.76
C GLN A 62 30.99 -6.40 17.58
N THR A 63 30.80 -5.17 18.06
CA THR A 63 29.53 -4.72 18.64
C THR A 63 28.50 -4.48 17.54
N TRP A 64 27.20 -4.44 17.91
CA TRP A 64 26.15 -4.02 16.99
C TRP A 64 26.05 -2.50 16.98
N ALA A 65 25.96 -1.91 15.78
CA ALA A 65 25.66 -0.49 15.63
C ALA A 65 24.23 -0.18 16.07
N GLU A 66 23.96 1.09 16.35
CA GLU A 66 22.61 1.56 16.67
C GLU A 66 21.61 1.18 15.56
N PRO A 67 20.41 0.69 15.90
CA PRO A 67 19.42 0.30 14.92
C PRO A 67 18.94 1.46 14.05
N VAL A 68 18.96 1.26 12.73
CA VAL A 68 18.43 2.20 11.75
C VAL A 68 17.00 1.81 11.37
N ASP A 69 16.07 2.77 11.46
CA ASP A 69 14.71 2.62 10.95
C ASP A 69 14.70 2.43 9.44
N MET A 70 13.90 1.49 8.95
CA MET A 70 13.72 1.28 7.53
C MET A 70 12.35 0.69 7.19
N ILE A 71 11.90 0.93 5.96
CA ILE A 71 10.81 0.17 5.34
C ILE A 71 11.43 -0.93 4.49
N TRP A 72 10.97 -2.17 4.64
CA TRP A 72 11.24 -3.25 3.69
C TRP A 72 9.99 -3.55 2.88
N ARG A 73 10.06 -3.31 1.58
CA ARG A 73 8.95 -3.55 0.65
C ARG A 73 9.23 -4.78 -0.20
N PHE A 74 8.24 -5.66 -0.36
CA PHE A 74 8.24 -6.79 -1.27
C PHE A 74 7.05 -6.69 -2.22
N LYS A 75 7.25 -7.03 -3.50
CA LYS A 75 6.17 -7.09 -4.49
C LYS A 75 6.41 -8.18 -5.53
N TYR A 76 5.33 -8.64 -6.13
CA TYR A 76 5.39 -9.43 -7.34
C TYR A 76 5.75 -8.55 -8.54
N ILE A 77 6.54 -9.10 -9.45
CA ILE A 77 6.96 -8.47 -10.70
C ILE A 77 6.95 -9.51 -11.83
N MET A 78 7.18 -9.06 -13.07
CA MET A 78 7.21 -9.94 -14.25
C MET A 78 5.90 -10.72 -14.39
N ASN A 79 4.79 -9.99 -14.27
CA ASN A 79 3.42 -10.47 -14.28
C ASN A 79 3.20 -11.63 -13.30
N GLY A 80 3.62 -11.44 -12.04
CA GLY A 80 3.42 -12.40 -10.97
C GLY A 80 4.34 -13.63 -11.00
N MET A 81 5.44 -13.60 -11.77
CA MET A 81 6.35 -14.74 -11.94
C MET A 81 7.63 -14.63 -11.10
N ALA A 82 7.94 -13.45 -10.58
CA ALA A 82 9.14 -13.17 -9.82
C ALA A 82 8.84 -12.17 -8.69
N ILE A 83 9.80 -11.99 -7.78
CA ILE A 83 9.66 -11.07 -6.64
C ILE A 83 10.75 -10.02 -6.70
N GLN A 84 10.38 -8.78 -6.40
CA GLN A 84 11.31 -7.70 -6.11
C GLN A 84 11.16 -7.31 -4.64
N ASP A 85 12.27 -7.00 -3.98
CA ASP A 85 12.27 -6.32 -2.70
C ASP A 85 13.18 -5.09 -2.69
N GLU A 86 12.87 -4.13 -1.82
CA GLU A 86 13.67 -2.93 -1.59
C GLU A 86 13.67 -2.51 -0.13
N THR A 87 14.79 -1.95 0.31
CA THR A 87 15.00 -1.44 1.66
C THR A 87 15.18 0.07 1.61
N LEU A 88 14.27 0.80 2.24
CA LEU A 88 14.26 2.25 2.34
C LEU A 88 14.70 2.66 3.74
N LYS A 89 16.01 2.79 3.94
CA LYS A 89 16.59 3.14 5.24
C LYS A 89 16.58 4.65 5.48
N LYS A 90 16.35 5.04 6.73
CA LYS A 90 16.37 6.45 7.18
C LYS A 90 17.74 7.12 7.05
N ASP A 91 18.81 6.33 7.03
CA ASP A 91 20.18 6.81 6.79
C ASP A 91 20.52 7.01 5.30
N GLU A 92 19.50 7.01 4.43
CA GLU A 92 19.61 7.18 2.98
C GLU A 92 20.37 6.04 2.25
N THR A 93 20.60 4.92 2.93
CA THR A 93 21.27 3.76 2.31
C THR A 93 20.26 2.75 1.78
N TYR A 94 19.96 2.90 0.49
CA TYR A 94 18.95 2.10 -0.21
C TYR A 94 19.55 0.87 -0.87
N SER A 95 18.78 -0.21 -0.86
CA SER A 95 19.12 -1.45 -1.56
C SER A 95 17.88 -2.19 -2.01
N GLY A 96 18.06 -3.21 -2.83
CA GLY A 96 16.97 -4.07 -3.26
C GLY A 96 17.46 -5.33 -3.94
N SER A 97 16.55 -6.27 -4.14
CA SER A 97 16.86 -7.55 -4.78
C SER A 97 15.78 -7.96 -5.77
N ILE A 98 16.18 -8.77 -6.75
CA ILE A 98 15.26 -9.51 -7.62
C ILE A 98 15.44 -11.01 -7.35
N ARG A 99 14.34 -11.72 -7.18
CA ARG A 99 14.27 -13.14 -6.83
C ARG A 99 13.51 -13.92 -7.88
N GLN A 100 14.11 -15.00 -8.36
CA GLN A 100 13.47 -15.93 -9.29
C GLN A 100 13.71 -17.37 -8.84
N PHE A 101 12.68 -18.19 -8.87
CA PHE A 101 12.81 -19.62 -8.64
C PHE A 101 13.11 -20.32 -9.96
N SER A 102 14.11 -21.20 -9.97
CA SER A 102 14.45 -22.05 -11.12
C SER A 102 13.86 -23.45 -10.89
N PRO A 103 12.86 -23.88 -11.69
CA PRO A 103 12.35 -25.24 -11.63
C PRO A 103 13.42 -26.30 -11.96
N ASP A 104 14.35 -25.98 -12.86
CA ASP A 104 15.39 -26.92 -13.33
C ASP A 104 16.40 -27.24 -12.24
N SER A 105 16.83 -26.24 -11.48
CA SER A 105 17.83 -26.37 -10.41
C SER A 105 17.21 -26.42 -9.00
N THR A 106 15.88 -26.38 -8.94
CA THR A 106 15.03 -26.41 -7.74
C THR A 106 15.53 -25.49 -6.63
N ARG A 107 15.88 -24.25 -7.00
CA ARG A 107 16.36 -23.23 -6.06
C ARG A 107 15.96 -21.82 -6.46
N TRP A 108 15.87 -20.97 -5.44
CA TRP A 108 15.82 -19.54 -5.58
C TRP A 108 17.16 -18.99 -6.04
N TYR A 109 17.15 -17.98 -6.90
CA TYR A 109 18.27 -17.10 -7.20
C TYR A 109 17.89 -15.67 -6.83
N VAL A 110 18.76 -15.00 -6.06
CA VAL A 110 18.54 -13.64 -5.56
C VAL A 110 19.72 -12.77 -5.96
N HIS A 111 19.44 -11.70 -6.69
CA HIS A 111 20.44 -10.73 -7.15
C HIS A 111 20.27 -9.41 -6.41
N TYR A 112 21.34 -8.93 -5.79
CA TYR A 112 21.33 -7.77 -4.89
C TYR A 112 21.90 -6.51 -5.54
N TYR A 113 21.26 -5.38 -5.24
CA TYR A 113 21.63 -4.04 -5.70
C TYR A 113 21.70 -3.10 -4.50
N THR A 114 22.63 -2.14 -4.53
CA THR A 114 22.78 -1.12 -3.48
C THR A 114 23.17 0.22 -4.07
N THR A 115 22.78 1.29 -3.38
CA THR A 115 23.17 2.68 -3.70
C THR A 115 24.51 3.09 -3.08
N ARG A 116 24.99 2.35 -2.06
CA ARG A 116 26.29 2.65 -1.43
C ARG A 116 27.47 2.49 -2.40
N THR A 117 27.36 1.54 -3.32
CA THR A 117 28.35 1.24 -4.35
C THR A 117 27.66 0.69 -5.59
N VAL A 118 28.02 1.17 -6.78
CA VAL A 118 27.48 0.63 -8.03
C VAL A 118 27.96 -0.81 -8.23
N SER A 119 27.03 -1.77 -8.25
CA SER A 119 27.33 -3.18 -8.54
C SER A 119 27.67 -3.36 -10.02
N THR A 120 28.96 -3.45 -10.36
CA THR A 120 29.42 -3.75 -11.73
C THR A 120 29.29 -5.23 -12.10
N THR A 121 29.08 -6.10 -11.11
CA THR A 121 28.82 -7.53 -11.29
C THR A 121 27.75 -7.94 -10.29
N LEU A 122 26.69 -8.56 -10.79
CA LEU A 122 25.59 -9.00 -9.94
C LEU A 122 25.95 -10.33 -9.31
N ARG A 123 26.12 -10.31 -7.99
CA ARG A 123 26.26 -11.52 -7.20
C ARG A 123 24.90 -12.18 -7.03
N ALA A 124 24.89 -13.51 -7.14
CA ALA A 124 23.71 -14.33 -6.89
C ALA A 124 23.85 -15.04 -5.54
N TRP A 125 22.76 -15.04 -4.77
CA TRP A 125 22.55 -15.97 -3.68
C TRP A 125 21.57 -17.04 -4.13
N GLU A 126 21.82 -18.28 -3.75
CA GLU A 126 20.97 -19.41 -4.11
C GLU A 126 20.59 -20.28 -2.93
N GLY A 127 19.39 -20.84 -2.95
CA GLY A 127 18.93 -21.71 -1.86
C GLY A 127 17.43 -21.91 -1.85
N ASN A 128 16.89 -22.30 -0.70
CA ASN A 128 15.51 -22.77 -0.59
C ASN A 128 14.90 -22.49 0.78
N LYS A 129 13.58 -22.65 0.87
CA LYS A 129 12.88 -22.81 2.14
C LYS A 129 13.13 -24.20 2.69
N ASN A 130 13.51 -24.30 3.97
CA ASN A 130 13.74 -25.57 4.66
C ASN A 130 12.47 -26.05 5.40
N GLU A 131 12.54 -27.24 5.98
CA GLU A 131 11.41 -27.85 6.71
C GLU A 131 10.98 -27.07 7.96
N GLU A 132 11.88 -26.28 8.55
CA GLU A 132 11.59 -25.36 9.66
C GLU A 132 10.89 -24.08 9.20
N GLY A 133 10.65 -23.92 7.90
CA GLY A 133 10.04 -22.74 7.30
C GLY A 133 10.98 -21.56 7.10
N LYS A 134 12.30 -21.71 7.36
CA LYS A 134 13.31 -20.69 7.11
C LYS A 134 13.71 -20.69 5.65
N ILE A 135 13.91 -19.51 5.07
CA ILE A 135 14.50 -19.39 3.72
C ILE A 135 15.99 -19.13 3.88
N VAL A 136 16.81 -20.07 3.44
CA VAL A 136 18.28 -20.01 3.58
C VAL A 136 18.92 -19.95 2.20
N LEU A 137 19.75 -18.94 1.98
CA LEU A 137 20.40 -18.67 0.70
C LEU A 137 21.90 -18.50 0.90
N TYR A 138 22.71 -19.03 -0.02
CA TYR A 138 24.16 -19.04 0.05
C TYR A 138 24.75 -18.35 -1.18
N SER A 139 25.87 -17.67 -0.97
CA SER A 139 26.73 -17.21 -2.06
C SER A 139 28.17 -17.36 -1.63
N GLU A 140 29.03 -17.90 -2.51
CA GLU A 140 30.44 -18.11 -2.18
C GLU A 140 31.11 -16.80 -1.73
N GLN A 141 31.82 -16.85 -0.61
CA GLN A 141 32.57 -15.70 -0.09
C GLN A 141 33.76 -16.16 0.73
N LYS A 142 34.96 -15.68 0.38
CA LYS A 142 36.11 -15.82 1.27
C LYS A 142 35.99 -14.84 2.44
N ALA A 143 36.40 -15.28 3.62
CA ALA A 143 36.62 -14.39 4.75
C ALA A 143 37.77 -13.41 4.44
N PRO A 144 37.90 -12.29 5.18
CA PRO A 144 39.00 -11.33 5.00
C PRO A 144 40.40 -11.95 5.11
N ASN A 145 40.54 -13.07 5.84
CA ASN A 145 41.78 -13.82 5.99
C ASN A 145 42.01 -14.88 4.87
N GLY A 146 41.13 -14.93 3.86
CA GLY A 146 41.26 -15.83 2.70
C GLY A 146 40.64 -17.22 2.87
N ILE A 147 40.09 -17.55 4.04
CA ILE A 147 39.39 -18.83 4.27
C ILE A 147 38.14 -18.89 3.39
N ASP A 148 37.95 -20.00 2.67
CA ASP A 148 36.76 -20.24 1.88
C ASP A 148 35.52 -20.41 2.77
N GLY A 149 34.40 -19.83 2.34
CA GLY A 149 33.13 -19.97 3.01
C GLY A 149 31.99 -19.44 2.16
N PHE A 150 30.88 -19.15 2.82
CA PHE A 150 29.70 -18.57 2.21
C PHE A 150 29.29 -17.31 2.95
N TYR A 151 28.64 -16.40 2.23
CA TYR A 151 27.76 -15.42 2.85
C TYR A 151 26.34 -15.98 2.81
N ARG A 152 25.85 -16.39 3.97
CA ARG A 152 24.53 -16.99 4.18
C ARG A 152 23.53 -15.90 4.54
N LEU A 153 22.38 -15.92 3.88
CA LEU A 153 21.21 -15.12 4.23
C LEU A 153 20.15 -16.06 4.79
N SER A 154 19.49 -15.66 5.87
CA SER A 154 18.40 -16.44 6.47
C SER A 154 17.22 -15.56 6.81
N PHE A 155 16.05 -15.89 6.26
CA PHE A 155 14.76 -15.37 6.70
C PHE A 155 14.12 -16.38 7.65
N TYR A 156 13.62 -15.92 8.78
CA TYR A 156 13.05 -16.75 9.84
C TYR A 156 11.96 -15.99 10.61
N ASP A 157 11.24 -16.69 11.49
CA ASP A 157 10.07 -16.16 12.20
C ASP A 157 9.06 -15.48 11.24
N ILE A 158 8.80 -16.11 10.09
CA ILE A 158 8.01 -15.54 8.99
C ILE A 158 6.52 -15.84 9.22
N ASP A 159 5.72 -14.78 9.36
CA ASP A 159 4.26 -14.85 9.48
C ASP A 159 3.58 -13.62 8.85
N ASP A 160 2.27 -13.44 9.13
CA ASP A 160 1.47 -12.32 8.64
C ASP A 160 1.81 -10.98 9.35
N LYS A 161 2.49 -11.03 10.49
CA LYS A 161 2.89 -9.85 11.28
C LYS A 161 4.30 -9.37 10.92
N GLY A 162 5.12 -10.22 10.34
CA GLY A 162 6.45 -9.84 9.86
C GLY A 162 7.40 -11.02 9.72
N PHE A 163 8.69 -10.72 9.84
CA PHE A 163 9.77 -11.69 9.72
C PHE A 163 11.06 -11.12 10.33
N LYS A 164 12.07 -11.97 10.47
CA LYS A 164 13.44 -11.56 10.75
C LYS A 164 14.38 -12.02 9.66
N TRP A 165 15.48 -11.31 9.53
CA TRP A 165 16.52 -11.61 8.57
C TRP A 165 17.90 -11.46 9.19
N VAL A 166 18.82 -12.35 8.80
CA VAL A 166 20.22 -12.26 9.18
C VAL A 166 21.14 -12.58 7.99
N GLY A 167 22.20 -11.79 7.87
CA GLY A 167 23.31 -11.97 6.93
C GLY A 167 24.60 -12.29 7.67
N GLU A 168 25.20 -13.42 7.33
CA GLU A 168 26.28 -14.03 8.11
C GLU A 168 27.36 -14.59 7.18
N TRP A 169 28.62 -14.47 7.57
CA TRP A 169 29.65 -15.31 6.97
C TRP A 169 29.68 -16.65 7.71
N VAL A 170 29.76 -17.74 6.96
CA VAL A 170 29.91 -19.10 7.50
C VAL A 170 31.04 -19.82 6.78
N ASP A 171 31.78 -20.66 7.50
CA ASP A 171 32.76 -21.55 6.85
C ASP A 171 32.04 -22.67 6.08
N LYS A 172 32.79 -23.42 5.25
CA LYS A 172 32.22 -24.50 4.43
C LYS A 172 31.55 -25.63 5.24
N THR A 173 31.88 -25.78 6.53
CA THR A 173 31.25 -26.77 7.42
C THR A 173 30.08 -26.20 8.23
N GLU A 174 29.85 -24.88 8.15
CA GLU A 174 28.91 -24.12 8.96
C GLU A 174 29.13 -24.25 10.49
N SER A 175 30.32 -24.69 10.91
CA SER A 175 30.70 -24.78 12.32
C SER A 175 31.12 -23.42 12.89
N VAL A 176 31.61 -22.53 12.02
CA VAL A 176 31.94 -21.15 12.35
C VAL A 176 30.90 -20.25 11.69
N VAL A 177 30.10 -19.59 12.52
CA VAL A 177 29.07 -18.64 12.08
C VAL A 177 29.42 -17.26 12.61
N PHE A 178 29.50 -16.28 11.71
CA PHE A 178 29.81 -14.90 12.04
C PHE A 178 28.72 -13.97 11.49
N PRO A 179 27.71 -13.60 12.31
CA PRO A 179 26.70 -12.63 11.90
C PRO A 179 27.32 -11.25 11.69
N THR A 180 26.88 -10.57 10.62
CA THR A 180 27.38 -9.23 10.25
C THR A 180 26.27 -8.21 10.07
N TRP A 181 25.05 -8.66 9.80
CA TRP A 181 23.90 -7.80 9.57
C TRP A 181 22.62 -8.52 10.04
N ARG A 182 21.77 -7.85 10.81
CA ARG A 182 20.44 -8.35 11.16
C ARG A 182 19.38 -7.30 10.89
N ILE A 183 18.18 -7.77 10.56
CA ILE A 183 17.00 -6.94 10.38
C ILE A 183 15.84 -7.59 11.12
N ASP A 184 15.17 -6.82 11.95
CA ASP A 184 13.96 -7.24 12.65
C ASP A 184 12.76 -6.48 12.09
N CYS A 185 11.81 -7.22 11.50
CA CYS A 185 10.53 -6.71 11.01
C CYS A 185 9.36 -7.33 11.80
N SER A 186 9.59 -7.96 12.96
CA SER A 186 8.55 -8.62 13.74
C SER A 186 7.49 -7.64 14.24
N ASN A 187 6.21 -7.96 13.99
CA ASN A 187 5.08 -7.05 14.19
C ASN A 187 5.20 -5.73 13.42
N GLY A 188 6.03 -5.70 12.37
CA GLY A 188 6.30 -4.54 11.56
C GLY A 188 5.39 -4.40 10.34
N LYS A 189 4.56 -5.42 10.01
CA LYS A 189 3.71 -5.40 8.82
C LYS A 189 2.83 -4.16 8.80
N ILE A 190 3.01 -3.34 7.77
CA ILE A 190 2.21 -2.14 7.57
C ILE A 190 0.87 -2.60 7.01
N SER A 191 -0.15 -2.60 7.85
CA SER A 191 -1.52 -2.85 7.42
C SER A 191 -2.04 -1.63 6.66
N ASN A 192 -1.80 -1.59 5.35
CA ASN A 192 -2.68 -0.89 4.43
C ASN A 192 -3.87 -1.80 4.13
N THR A 193 -4.53 -2.35 5.17
CA THR A 193 -5.78 -3.04 4.92
C THR A 193 -6.81 -1.97 4.65
N ASP A 194 -7.27 -1.94 3.42
CA ASP A 194 -8.42 -1.18 2.95
C ASP A 194 -9.51 -1.04 4.02
N GLU A 195 -9.84 -2.08 4.77
CA GLU A 195 -10.87 -2.05 5.81
C GLU A 195 -10.56 -1.12 6.99
N GLY A 196 -9.31 -1.09 7.46
CA GLY A 196 -8.90 -0.21 8.56
C GLY A 196 -8.92 1.25 8.14
N GLU A 197 -8.45 1.55 6.94
CA GLU A 197 -8.46 2.89 6.37
C GLU A 197 -9.89 3.35 6.00
N LYS A 198 -10.71 2.46 5.42
CA LYS A 198 -12.14 2.69 5.18
C LYS A 198 -12.87 3.00 6.49
N SER A 199 -12.55 2.29 7.57
CA SER A 199 -13.12 2.57 8.89
C SER A 199 -12.74 3.96 9.42
N LYS A 200 -11.52 4.44 9.15
CA LYS A 200 -11.11 5.81 9.48
C LYS A 200 -11.87 6.86 8.67
N ILE A 201 -12.09 6.63 7.38
CA ILE A 201 -12.93 7.52 6.53
C ILE A 201 -14.36 7.57 7.08
N VAL A 202 -14.96 6.43 7.38
CA VAL A 202 -16.31 6.36 7.99
C VAL A 202 -16.35 7.12 9.33
N ALA A 203 -15.31 7.00 10.15
CA ALA A 203 -15.19 7.75 11.40
C ALA A 203 -15.08 9.27 11.15
N ALA A 204 -14.30 9.70 10.16
CA ALA A 204 -14.17 11.10 9.76
C ALA A 204 -15.52 11.69 9.27
N SER A 205 -16.26 10.95 8.44
CA SER A 205 -17.61 11.37 7.97
C SER A 205 -18.61 11.50 9.12
N ARG A 206 -18.54 10.62 10.14
CA ARG A 206 -19.35 10.72 11.36
C ARG A 206 -18.95 11.92 12.23
N ALA A 207 -17.65 12.21 12.34
CA ALA A 207 -17.15 13.38 13.05
C ALA A 207 -17.63 14.67 12.40
N PHE A 208 -17.55 14.76 11.07
CA PHE A 208 -18.11 15.88 10.30
C PHE A 208 -19.61 16.05 10.55
N SER A 209 -20.38 14.96 10.48
CA SER A 209 -21.84 14.99 10.73
C SER A 209 -22.17 15.48 12.14
N THR A 210 -21.39 15.04 13.13
CA THR A 210 -21.54 15.47 14.53
C THR A 210 -21.23 16.96 14.68
N ALA A 211 -20.14 17.44 14.08
CA ALA A 211 -19.78 18.86 14.07
C ALA A 211 -20.86 19.70 13.38
N TYR A 212 -21.45 19.21 12.28
CA TYR A 212 -22.51 19.91 11.56
C TYR A 212 -23.79 20.05 12.40
N MET A 213 -24.20 19.00 13.11
CA MET A 213 -25.33 19.05 14.05
C MET A 213 -25.07 20.01 15.22
N ASN A 214 -23.82 20.10 15.67
CA ASN A 214 -23.41 20.99 16.76
C ASN A 214 -23.10 22.43 16.31
N GLN A 215 -23.16 22.71 15.00
CA GLN A 215 -22.73 23.98 14.39
C GLN A 215 -21.29 24.36 14.78
N ASP A 216 -20.41 23.37 14.92
CA ASP A 216 -18.99 23.55 15.18
C ASP A 216 -18.24 23.74 13.86
N PHE A 217 -18.26 24.98 13.36
CA PHE A 217 -17.70 25.31 12.05
C PHE A 217 -16.17 25.17 11.99
N ASP A 218 -15.47 25.26 13.12
CA ASP A 218 -14.03 25.03 13.19
C ASP A 218 -13.71 23.54 12.97
N VAL A 219 -14.44 22.64 13.64
CA VAL A 219 -14.27 21.19 13.43
C VAL A 219 -14.72 20.78 12.02
N MET A 220 -15.81 21.37 11.51
CA MET A 220 -16.23 21.14 10.11
C MET A 220 -15.14 21.55 9.13
N ALA A 221 -14.56 22.75 9.28
CA ALA A 221 -13.49 23.24 8.42
C ALA A 221 -12.24 22.32 8.50
N ASN A 222 -11.88 21.86 9.70
CA ASN A 222 -10.76 20.94 9.89
C ASN A 222 -10.97 19.54 9.31
N SER A 223 -12.21 19.19 8.94
CA SER A 223 -12.50 17.97 8.18
C SER A 223 -12.08 18.07 6.71
N TYR A 224 -11.80 19.27 6.21
CA TYR A 224 -11.29 19.53 4.86
C TYR A 224 -9.77 19.71 4.85
N THR A 225 -9.12 19.29 3.77
CA THR A 225 -7.71 19.61 3.48
C THR A 225 -7.51 21.12 3.34
N GLN A 226 -6.26 21.59 3.47
CA GLN A 226 -5.98 23.03 3.37
C GLN A 226 -6.38 23.58 1.99
N ASP A 227 -6.16 22.79 0.95
CA ASP A 227 -6.41 23.10 -0.47
C ASP A 227 -7.74 22.53 -1.02
N ALA A 228 -8.69 22.15 -0.14
CA ALA A 228 -9.94 21.51 -0.53
C ALA A 228 -10.81 22.33 -1.51
N LYS A 229 -11.69 21.64 -2.25
CA LYS A 229 -12.68 22.23 -3.14
C LYS A 229 -14.08 21.75 -2.77
N LEU A 230 -14.99 22.69 -2.52
CA LEU A 230 -16.41 22.43 -2.32
C LEU A 230 -17.16 22.79 -3.60
N ILE A 231 -17.99 21.88 -4.11
CA ILE A 231 -18.74 22.06 -5.36
C ILE A 231 -20.26 22.09 -5.07
N PRO A 232 -20.75 23.16 -4.44
CA PRO A 232 -22.17 23.31 -4.13
C PRO A 232 -23.01 23.55 -5.40
N LEU A 233 -24.29 23.17 -5.33
CA LEU A 233 -25.23 23.38 -6.42
C LEU A 233 -25.47 24.88 -6.70
N GLY A 234 -25.33 25.28 -7.97
CA GLY A 234 -25.80 26.57 -8.48
C GLY A 234 -24.89 27.76 -8.24
N ILE A 235 -23.69 27.57 -7.68
CA ILE A 235 -22.68 28.62 -7.51
C ILE A 235 -21.29 28.11 -7.93
N PRO A 236 -20.29 28.99 -8.15
CA PRO A 236 -18.93 28.57 -8.49
C PRO A 236 -18.29 27.68 -7.41
N ILE A 237 -17.26 26.93 -7.81
CA ILE A 237 -16.43 26.12 -6.91
C ILE A 237 -15.81 27.03 -5.83
N ILE A 238 -15.86 26.58 -4.58
CA ILE A 238 -15.26 27.27 -3.44
C ILE A 238 -13.96 26.55 -3.09
N GLU A 239 -12.86 27.29 -3.08
CA GLU A 239 -11.53 26.72 -2.87
C GLU A 239 -10.90 27.18 -1.55
N GLY A 240 -10.31 26.24 -0.82
CA GLY A 240 -9.58 26.46 0.42
C GLY A 240 -10.43 26.36 1.67
N ARG A 241 -9.84 25.82 2.74
CA ARG A 241 -10.50 25.54 4.03
C ARG A 241 -11.25 26.75 4.60
N GLU A 242 -10.64 27.94 4.59
CA GLU A 242 -11.24 29.15 5.15
C GLU A 242 -12.50 29.60 4.37
N ALA A 243 -12.47 29.53 3.04
CA ALA A 243 -13.63 29.88 2.22
C ALA A 243 -14.78 28.87 2.41
N ILE A 244 -14.44 27.59 2.57
CA ILE A 244 -15.40 26.52 2.89
C ILE A 244 -16.03 26.75 4.27
N LYS A 245 -15.24 27.11 5.29
CA LYS A 245 -15.76 27.48 6.62
C LYS A 245 -16.77 28.62 6.52
N ALA A 246 -16.41 29.71 5.85
CA ALA A 246 -17.30 30.86 5.66
C ALA A 246 -18.62 30.45 4.96
N ARG A 247 -18.57 29.51 4.02
CA ARG A 247 -19.77 28.98 3.34
C ARG A 247 -20.68 28.21 4.30
N TRP A 248 -20.13 27.40 5.20
CA TRP A 248 -20.91 26.66 6.20
C TRP A 248 -21.54 27.61 7.22
N GLU A 249 -20.81 28.65 7.64
CA GLU A 249 -21.30 29.67 8.58
C GLU A 249 -22.50 30.47 8.05
N MET A 250 -22.64 30.64 6.73
CA MET A 250 -23.84 31.26 6.13
C MET A 250 -25.14 30.51 6.48
N GLY A 251 -25.05 29.22 6.81
CA GLY A 251 -26.18 28.39 7.22
C GLY A 251 -26.54 28.47 8.71
N LYS A 252 -25.83 29.28 9.52
CA LYS A 252 -25.94 29.25 10.99
C LYS A 252 -27.33 29.52 11.57
N GLU A 253 -28.20 30.21 10.82
CA GLU A 253 -29.59 30.46 11.25
C GLU A 253 -30.48 29.20 11.19
N THR A 254 -30.05 28.18 10.46
CA THR A 254 -30.75 26.91 10.31
C THR A 254 -30.11 25.87 11.22
N LYS A 255 -30.85 25.40 12.23
CA LYS A 255 -30.39 24.33 13.11
C LYS A 255 -30.51 22.98 12.42
N ILE A 256 -29.40 22.26 12.32
CA ILE A 256 -29.40 20.87 11.84
C ILE A 256 -29.76 19.97 13.03
N LEU A 257 -30.83 19.20 12.90
CA LEU A 257 -31.34 18.31 13.95
C LEU A 257 -30.82 16.88 13.78
N SER A 258 -30.62 16.46 12.53
CA SER A 258 -29.95 15.19 12.20
C SER A 258 -29.18 15.33 10.89
N HIS A 259 -28.06 14.62 10.80
CA HIS A 259 -27.28 14.45 9.58
C HIS A 259 -26.68 13.04 9.56
N GLY A 260 -26.76 12.39 8.41
CA GLY A 260 -26.17 11.07 8.18
C GLY A 260 -25.65 10.95 6.75
N MET A 261 -24.60 10.13 6.60
CA MET A 261 -23.98 9.79 5.33
C MET A 261 -23.84 8.27 5.25
N ASP A 262 -24.48 7.68 4.25
CA ASP A 262 -24.47 6.26 3.97
C ASP A 262 -23.57 6.01 2.76
N ALA A 263 -22.32 5.63 3.01
CA ALA A 263 -21.37 5.28 1.95
C ALA A 263 -21.84 3.99 1.25
N SER A 264 -21.97 4.06 -0.08
CA SER A 264 -22.24 2.88 -0.92
C SER A 264 -20.94 2.16 -1.29
N GLU A 265 -19.86 2.92 -1.44
CA GLU A 265 -18.53 2.40 -1.74
C GLU A 265 -17.48 3.33 -1.14
N ILE A 266 -16.37 2.75 -0.69
CA ILE A 266 -15.16 3.47 -0.32
C ILE A 266 -14.00 2.71 -0.94
N ASN A 267 -13.16 3.41 -1.69
CA ASN A 267 -11.98 2.84 -2.33
C ASN A 267 -10.75 3.68 -2.00
N ILE A 268 -9.67 3.03 -1.57
CA ILE A 268 -8.42 3.66 -1.17
C ILE A 268 -7.42 3.54 -2.33
N ILE A 269 -6.80 4.66 -2.70
CA ILE A 269 -5.83 4.77 -3.79
C ILE A 269 -4.60 5.51 -3.25
N GLY A 270 -3.71 4.78 -2.59
CA GLY A 270 -2.54 5.35 -1.92
C GLY A 270 -2.95 6.33 -0.82
N ASP A 271 -2.51 7.59 -0.93
CA ASP A 271 -2.87 8.68 -0.01
C ASP A 271 -4.18 9.39 -0.37
N TYR A 272 -4.89 8.90 -1.38
CA TYR A 272 -6.22 9.35 -1.76
C TYR A 272 -7.25 8.27 -1.51
N ALA A 273 -8.50 8.67 -1.43
CA ALA A 273 -9.62 7.74 -1.50
C ALA A 273 -10.80 8.45 -2.17
N TYR A 274 -11.76 7.68 -2.65
CA TYR A 274 -13.07 8.22 -2.97
C TYR A 274 -14.14 7.44 -2.20
N ASP A 275 -15.18 8.15 -1.79
CA ASP A 275 -16.45 7.55 -1.44
C ASP A 275 -17.60 8.23 -2.17
N TYR A 276 -18.67 7.47 -2.37
CA TYR A 276 -19.93 8.00 -2.86
C TYR A 276 -21.08 7.30 -2.16
N GLY A 277 -22.21 7.98 -2.09
CA GLY A 277 -23.38 7.42 -1.44
C GLY A 277 -24.49 8.42 -1.28
N TYR A 278 -25.25 8.25 -0.21
CA TYR A 278 -26.43 9.06 0.09
C TYR A 278 -26.25 9.84 1.38
N TYR A 279 -26.74 11.07 1.40
CA TYR A 279 -26.84 11.84 2.63
C TYR A 279 -28.31 12.06 2.96
N HIS A 280 -28.60 12.24 4.25
CA HIS A 280 -29.94 12.55 4.73
C HIS A 280 -29.88 13.38 6.01
N GLY A 281 -30.96 14.09 6.31
CA GLY A 281 -31.02 14.89 7.51
C GLY A 281 -32.34 15.63 7.69
N THR A 282 -32.42 16.31 8.83
CA THR A 282 -33.53 17.17 9.18
C THR A 282 -33.01 18.49 9.73
N SER A 283 -33.73 19.57 9.48
CA SER A 283 -33.34 20.91 9.93
C SER A 283 -34.54 21.76 10.30
N LYS A 284 -34.31 22.79 11.13
CA LYS A 284 -35.32 23.76 11.54
C LYS A 284 -34.76 25.18 11.50
N LYS A 285 -35.49 26.12 10.89
CA LYS A 285 -35.16 27.54 10.88
C LYS A 285 -36.18 28.31 11.74
N GLY A 286 -35.74 28.85 12.88
CA GLY A 286 -36.64 29.55 13.82
C GLY A 286 -37.85 28.71 14.23
N GLU A 287 -39.06 29.24 14.03
CA GLU A 287 -40.33 28.55 14.32
C GLU A 287 -40.91 27.79 13.11
N GLU A 288 -40.22 27.76 11.97
CA GLU A 288 -40.68 27.02 10.79
C GLU A 288 -40.82 25.52 11.09
N PRO A 289 -41.71 24.81 10.38
CA PRO A 289 -41.79 23.35 10.47
C PRO A 289 -40.45 22.68 10.18
N VAL A 290 -40.21 21.53 10.81
CA VAL A 290 -39.01 20.72 10.52
C VAL A 290 -39.04 20.28 9.06
N SER A 291 -37.94 20.53 8.36
CA SER A 291 -37.75 20.12 6.97
C SER A 291 -36.84 18.90 6.91
N SER A 292 -37.24 17.89 6.15
CA SER A 292 -36.42 16.72 5.83
C SER A 292 -35.76 16.90 4.46
N TRP A 293 -34.54 16.39 4.33
CA TRP A 293 -33.80 16.43 3.09
C TRP A 293 -32.93 15.18 2.93
N LYS A 294 -32.71 14.82 1.67
CA LYS A 294 -31.87 13.70 1.26
C LYS A 294 -31.23 14.00 -0.09
N GLY A 295 -30.13 13.34 -0.37
CA GLY A 295 -29.46 13.47 -1.65
C GLY A 295 -28.35 12.45 -1.83
N LYS A 296 -27.49 12.69 -2.82
CA LYS A 296 -26.31 11.88 -3.10
C LYS A 296 -25.07 12.74 -3.11
N TYR A 297 -23.93 12.12 -2.83
CA TYR A 297 -22.64 12.79 -2.75
C TYR A 297 -21.53 11.97 -3.40
N VAL A 298 -20.43 12.65 -3.70
CA VAL A 298 -19.11 12.06 -3.95
C VAL A 298 -18.11 12.88 -3.14
N VAL A 299 -17.24 12.23 -2.38
CA VAL A 299 -16.09 12.88 -1.74
C VAL A 299 -14.80 12.21 -2.20
N ILE A 300 -13.85 13.02 -2.62
CA ILE A 300 -12.45 12.62 -2.74
C ILE A 300 -11.76 12.98 -1.44
N TRP A 301 -11.17 11.99 -0.78
CA TRP A 301 -10.39 12.14 0.44
C TRP A 301 -8.89 12.18 0.10
N LYS A 302 -8.14 12.88 0.93
CA LYS A 302 -6.67 12.94 0.87
C LYS A 302 -6.13 12.87 2.29
N LYS A 303 -5.05 12.12 2.48
CA LYS A 303 -4.38 11.98 3.77
C LYS A 303 -3.47 13.19 4.03
N GLU A 304 -3.67 13.88 5.14
CA GLU A 304 -2.80 14.97 5.62
C GLU A 304 -2.37 14.66 7.05
N GLY A 305 -1.06 14.55 7.30
CA GLY A 305 -0.56 14.25 8.65
C GLY A 305 -0.99 12.90 9.22
N GLY A 306 -1.41 11.96 8.37
CA GLY A 306 -1.92 10.65 8.77
C GLY A 306 -3.45 10.55 8.86
N ASP A 307 -4.16 11.69 8.82
CA ASP A 307 -5.62 11.77 8.91
C ASP A 307 -6.28 11.93 7.55
N TRP A 308 -7.41 11.26 7.33
CA TRP A 308 -8.24 11.45 6.14
C TRP A 308 -9.05 12.73 6.24
N LYS A 309 -8.92 13.59 5.23
CA LYS A 309 -9.67 14.84 5.10
C LYS A 309 -10.30 14.94 3.72
N MET A 310 -11.42 15.63 3.65
CA MET A 310 -12.13 15.87 2.39
C MET A 310 -11.30 16.83 1.52
N TYR A 311 -10.98 16.40 0.31
CA TYR A 311 -10.23 17.16 -0.70
C TYR A 311 -11.14 17.72 -1.78
N ILE A 312 -12.08 16.94 -2.29
CA ILE A 312 -13.15 17.42 -3.18
C ILE A 312 -14.47 16.91 -2.62
N ASP A 313 -15.42 17.81 -2.38
CA ASP A 313 -16.74 17.47 -1.84
C ASP A 313 -17.82 18.06 -2.74
N ILE A 314 -18.66 17.17 -3.29
CA ILE A 314 -19.79 17.51 -4.15
C ILE A 314 -21.03 16.72 -3.72
N TRP A 315 -22.15 17.43 -3.63
CA TRP A 315 -23.44 16.80 -3.35
C TRP A 315 -24.56 17.46 -4.16
N ASN A 316 -25.62 16.70 -4.40
CA ASN A 316 -26.86 17.25 -4.95
C ASN A 316 -28.09 16.63 -4.29
N ARG A 317 -29.16 17.41 -4.20
CA ARG A 317 -30.41 17.00 -3.58
C ARG A 317 -31.17 16.04 -4.49
N LEU A 318 -31.77 15.00 -3.91
CA LEU A 318 -32.77 14.20 -4.61
C LEU A 318 -34.12 14.93 -4.47
N LYS A 319 -34.83 15.08 -5.58
CA LYS A 319 -36.23 15.51 -5.53
C LYS A 319 -37.06 14.37 -4.95
N ASP A 320 -38.07 14.73 -4.17
CA ASP A 320 -39.08 13.79 -3.70
C ASP A 320 -39.91 13.22 -4.86
#